data_AF-A0A9Q3KLA4-F1
#
_entry.id   AF-A0A9Q3KLA4-F1
#
_cell.length_a   1.000
_cell.length_b   1.000
_cell.length_c   1.000
_cell.angle_alpha   90.00
_cell.angle_beta   90.00
_cell.angle_gamma   90.00
#
_symmetry.space_group_name_H-M   'P 1'
#
loop_
_entity.id
_entity.type
_entity.pdbx_description
1 polymer ?
#
loop_
_entity_poly.entity_id
_entity_poly.type
_entity_poly.pdbx_seq_one_letter_code
_entity_poly.pdbx_strand_id
1 'polypeptide(L)'
;MKNLHQLFGTKLSFYKAYHPQTDGLAERMIQTLEEMVGRFFSYGLEFKDCDGFTHDWCTLLPELELAYKASIHASTNQTLAVLEKGRNTRLPQDSLRKDFVELYPTAYSFKLMLGKARKNAVRCMED
;
A
#
# COMPACT_ATOMS: atom_id res chain seq x y z
N MET A 1 -37.85 0.16 9.23
CA MET A 1 -36.54 0.69 8.77
C MET A 1 -36.09 -0.17 7.60
N LYS A 2 -35.77 0.42 6.44
CA LYS A 2 -35.20 -0.35 5.31
C LYS A 2 -33.76 -0.70 5.65
N ASN A 3 -33.34 -1.94 5.38
CA ASN A 3 -31.94 -2.33 5.62
C ASN A 3 -31.00 -1.59 4.65
N LEU A 4 -29.77 -1.32 5.09
CA LEU A 4 -28.78 -0.53 4.34
C LEU A 4 -28.54 -1.07 2.91
N HIS A 5 -28.45 -2.39 2.78
CA HIS A 5 -28.27 -3.05 1.47
C HIS A 5 -29.48 -2.86 0.53
N GLN A 6 -30.71 -2.77 1.06
CA GLN A 6 -31.90 -2.47 0.27
C GLN A 6 -31.93 -1.01 -0.19
N LEU A 7 -31.31 -0.09 0.56
CA LEU A 7 -31.22 1.32 0.21
C LEU A 7 -30.22 1.54 -0.94
N PHE A 8 -29.08 0.85 -0.92
CA PHE A 8 -28.06 0.91 -1.97
C PHE A 8 -28.33 -0.03 -3.16
N GLY A 9 -29.42 -0.81 -3.13
CA GLY A 9 -29.72 -1.79 -4.17
C GLY A 9 -28.70 -2.94 -4.25
N THR A 10 -27.89 -3.13 -3.21
CA THR A 10 -26.86 -4.18 -3.18
C THR A 10 -27.46 -5.49 -2.68
N LYS A 11 -27.06 -6.59 -3.30
CA LYS A 11 -27.46 -7.93 -2.88
C LYS A 11 -26.50 -8.40 -1.78
N LEU A 12 -27.04 -8.61 -0.58
CA LEU A 12 -26.26 -9.20 0.51
C LEU A 12 -25.97 -10.67 0.17
N SER A 13 -24.69 -10.99 0.01
CA SER A 13 -24.21 -12.36 -0.15
C SER A 13 -23.50 -12.77 1.14
N PHE A 14 -24.12 -13.64 1.92
CA PHE A 14 -23.44 -14.26 3.06
C PHE A 14 -22.51 -15.34 2.53
N TYR A 15 -21.21 -15.16 2.75
CA TYR A 15 -20.27 -16.27 2.56
C TYR A 15 -20.66 -17.37 3.55
N LYS A 16 -20.82 -18.60 3.06
CA LYS A 16 -20.83 -19.77 3.95
C LYS A 16 -19.38 -19.97 4.35
N ALA A 17 -19.09 -19.95 5.65
CA ALA A 17 -17.77 -20.32 6.14
C ALA A 17 -17.37 -21.65 5.47
N TYR A 18 -16.19 -21.67 4.82
CA TYR A 18 -15.63 -22.80 4.07
C TYR A 18 -16.22 -23.08 2.67
N HIS A 19 -16.16 -22.11 1.75
CA HIS A 19 -16.34 -22.37 0.31
C HIS A 19 -15.04 -22.08 -0.48
N PRO A 20 -14.06 -23.01 -0.46
CA PRO A 20 -12.69 -22.76 -0.92
C PRO A 20 -12.53 -22.41 -2.41
N GLN A 21 -13.55 -22.69 -3.23
CA GLN A 21 -13.47 -22.53 -4.68
C GLN A 21 -13.78 -21.11 -5.17
N THR A 22 -14.44 -20.28 -4.37
CA THR A 22 -14.84 -18.91 -4.76
C THR A 22 -14.09 -17.84 -3.97
N ASP A 23 -13.72 -18.11 -2.71
CA ASP A 23 -13.08 -17.12 -1.85
C ASP A 23 -11.55 -17.09 -1.95
N GLY A 24 -10.90 -18.11 -2.52
CA GLY A 24 -9.43 -18.22 -2.47
C GLY A 24 -8.65 -17.06 -3.12
N LEU A 25 -9.22 -16.39 -4.14
CA LEU A 25 -8.62 -15.18 -4.72
C LEU A 25 -8.76 -13.97 -3.79
N ALA A 26 -9.93 -13.81 -3.16
CA ALA A 26 -10.18 -12.74 -2.21
C ALA A 26 -9.36 -12.96 -0.92
N GLU A 27 -9.32 -14.18 -0.40
CA GLU A 27 -8.49 -14.58 0.75
C GLU A 27 -7.01 -14.32 0.49
N ARG A 28 -6.49 -14.71 -0.68
CA ARG A 28 -5.09 -14.43 -1.05
C ARG A 28 -4.81 -12.94 -1.17
N MET A 29 -5.76 -12.17 -1.70
CA MET A 29 -5.66 -10.72 -1.77
C MET A 29 -5.63 -10.10 -0.38
N ILE A 30 -6.50 -10.56 0.54
CA ILE A 30 -6.55 -10.11 1.93
C ILE A 30 -5.24 -10.44 2.65
N GLN A 31 -4.72 -11.67 2.52
CA GLN A 31 -3.43 -12.07 3.09
C GLN A 31 -2.28 -11.19 2.59
N THR A 32 -2.25 -10.89 1.28
CA THR A 32 -1.22 -10.01 0.71
C THR A 32 -1.30 -8.60 1.33
N LEU A 33 -2.52 -8.07 1.51
CA LEU A 33 -2.72 -6.76 2.14
C LEU A 33 -2.29 -6.78 3.61
N GLU A 34 -2.62 -7.83 4.37
CA GLU A 34 -2.19 -8.01 5.75
C GLU A 34 -0.67 -8.09 5.89
N GLU A 35 0.01 -8.83 5.01
CA GLU A 35 1.47 -8.90 4.96
C GLU A 35 2.11 -7.53 4.65
N MET A 36 1.52 -6.77 3.72
CA MET A 36 1.99 -5.42 3.39
C MET A 36 1.82 -4.46 4.56
N VAL A 37 0.66 -4.48 5.24
CA VAL A 37 0.42 -3.69 6.46
C VAL A 37 1.41 -4.11 7.56
N GLY A 38 1.62 -5.41 7.76
CA GLY A 38 2.53 -5.93 8.79
C GLY A 38 3.98 -5.48 8.59
N ARG A 39 4.48 -5.53 7.35
CA ARG A 39 5.81 -5.01 6.99
C ARG A 39 5.92 -3.49 7.15
N PHE A 40 4.84 -2.77 6.85
CA PHE A 40 4.82 -1.32 7.02
C PHE A 40 4.78 -0.93 8.50
N PHE A 41 4.05 -1.68 9.31
CA PHE A 41 3.98 -1.52 10.77
C PHE A 41 5.34 -1.78 11.45
N SER A 42 6.05 -2.84 11.06
CA SER A 42 7.41 -3.09 11.60
C SER A 42 8.39 -1.98 11.23
N TYR A 43 8.32 -1.48 9.98
CA TYR A 43 9.18 -0.39 9.52
C TYR A 43 8.89 0.96 10.21
N GLY A 44 7.61 1.28 10.44
CA GLY A 44 7.19 2.52 11.11
C GLY A 44 7.59 2.58 12.60
N LEU A 45 7.71 1.44 13.27
CA LEU A 45 8.21 1.37 14.65
C LEU A 45 9.73 1.62 14.75
N GLU A 46 10.50 1.22 13.74
CA GLU A 46 11.95 1.44 13.69
C GLU A 46 12.31 2.87 13.27
N PHE A 47 11.44 3.55 12.51
CA PHE A 47 11.70 4.89 11.99
C PHE A 47 11.04 5.99 12.85
N LYS A 48 11.79 6.49 13.82
CA LYS A 48 11.48 7.76 14.50
C LYS A 48 12.21 8.89 13.80
N ASP A 49 11.45 9.85 13.25
CA ASP A 49 12.06 11.09 12.77
C ASP A 49 12.72 11.85 13.93
N CYS A 50 13.69 12.70 13.60
CA CYS A 50 14.43 13.56 14.53
C CYS A 50 13.51 14.45 15.39
N ASP A 51 12.28 14.68 14.90
CA ASP A 51 11.25 15.53 15.51
C ASP A 51 10.31 14.75 16.46
N GLY A 52 10.54 13.46 16.69
CA GLY A 52 9.76 12.65 17.63
C GLY A 52 8.39 12.20 17.10
N PHE A 53 8.09 12.45 15.82
CA PHE A 53 6.88 11.92 15.18
C PHE A 53 6.99 10.40 15.05
N THR A 54 6.21 9.70 15.87
CA THR A 54 5.87 8.30 15.63
C THR A 54 4.78 8.32 14.57
N HIS A 55 5.07 7.78 13.39
CA HIS A 55 4.06 7.67 12.34
C HIS A 55 2.97 6.73 12.84
N ASP A 56 1.78 7.27 13.15
CA ASP A 56 0.63 6.46 13.47
C ASP A 56 0.24 5.66 12.22
N TRP A 57 -0.13 4.40 12.41
CA TRP A 57 -0.46 3.52 11.29
C TRP A 57 -1.61 4.07 10.44
N CYS A 58 -2.55 4.85 11.02
CA CYS A 58 -3.63 5.49 10.28
C CYS A 58 -3.11 6.55 9.31
N THR A 59 -2.05 7.28 9.66
CA THR A 59 -1.49 8.33 8.79
C THR A 59 -0.73 7.74 7.61
N LEU A 60 -0.32 6.48 7.71
CA LEU A 60 0.42 5.74 6.71
C LEU A 60 -0.47 4.93 5.75
N LEU A 61 -1.75 4.71 6.10
CA LEU A 61 -2.70 4.01 5.24
C LEU A 61 -2.80 4.56 3.81
N PRO A 62 -2.85 5.90 3.58
CA PRO A 62 -2.90 6.43 2.23
C PRO A 62 -1.64 6.14 1.41
N GLU A 63 -0.47 6.10 2.08
CA GLU A 63 0.80 5.76 1.43
C GLU A 63 0.85 4.29 1.04
N LEU A 64 0.37 3.42 1.92
CA LEU A 64 0.25 1.99 1.66
C LEU A 64 -0.73 1.70 0.52
N GLU A 65 -1.89 2.35 0.50
CA GLU A 65 -2.87 2.23 -0.58
C GLU A 65 -2.26 2.65 -1.93
N LEU A 66 -1.50 3.74 -1.93
CA LEU A 66 -0.79 4.21 -3.12
C LEU A 66 0.26 3.20 -3.60
N ALA A 67 1.05 2.67 -2.68
CA ALA A 67 2.07 1.67 -2.97
C ALA A 67 1.44 0.37 -3.53
N TYR A 68 0.33 -0.07 -2.94
CA TYR A 68 -0.43 -1.22 -3.41
C TYR A 68 -0.94 -0.99 -4.84
N LYS A 69 -1.60 0.15 -5.10
CA LYS A 69 -2.14 0.47 -6.43
C LYS A 69 -1.07 0.63 -7.52
N ALA A 70 0.14 1.03 -7.14
CA ALA A 70 1.28 1.19 -8.04
C ALA A 70 2.10 -0.09 -8.23
N SER A 71 1.86 -1.13 -7.43
CA SER A 71 2.57 -2.41 -7.52
C SER A 71 1.99 -3.29 -8.62
N ILE A 72 2.85 -4.08 -9.27
CA ILE A 72 2.43 -5.04 -10.30
C ILE A 72 1.93 -6.31 -9.61
N HIS A 73 0.70 -6.73 -9.91
CA HIS A 73 0.12 -7.94 -9.32
C HIS A 73 0.45 -9.17 -10.16
N ALA A 74 0.90 -10.24 -9.52
CA ALA A 74 1.28 -11.48 -10.20
C ALA A 74 0.13 -12.13 -10.99
N SER A 75 -1.12 -11.95 -10.56
CA SER A 75 -2.30 -12.51 -11.23
C SER A 75 -2.66 -11.81 -12.53
N THR A 76 -2.35 -10.51 -12.65
CA THR A 76 -2.76 -9.68 -13.80
C THR A 76 -1.57 -9.16 -14.61
N ASN A 77 -0.34 -9.29 -14.10
CA ASN A 77 0.89 -8.70 -14.64
C ASN A 77 0.78 -7.19 -14.91
N GLN A 78 -0.15 -6.51 -14.22
CA GLN A 78 -0.40 -5.08 -14.35
C GLN A 78 -0.58 -4.45 -12.97
N THR A 79 -0.41 -3.13 -12.91
CA THR A 79 -0.75 -2.35 -11.71
C THR A 79 -2.26 -2.18 -11.61
N LEU A 80 -2.80 -2.17 -10.39
CA LEU A 80 -4.23 -1.90 -10.19
C LEU A 80 -4.62 -0.53 -10.72
N ALA A 81 -3.74 0.46 -10.64
CA ALA A 81 -3.98 1.79 -11.21
C ALA A 81 -4.28 1.75 -12.73
N VAL A 82 -3.56 0.89 -13.48
CA VAL A 82 -3.82 0.69 -14.91
C VAL A 82 -5.13 -0.05 -15.12
N LEU A 83 -5.43 -1.06 -14.30
CA LEU A 83 -6.68 -1.81 -14.43
C LEU A 83 -7.93 -0.96 -14.10
N GLU A 84 -7.86 -0.13 -13.07
CA GLU A 84 -8.99 0.71 -12.63
C GLU A 84 -9.15 1.98 -13.48
N LYS A 85 -8.04 2.66 -13.81
CA LYS A 85 -8.05 4.01 -14.41
C LYS A 85 -7.40 4.09 -15.78
N GLY A 86 -6.82 3.00 -16.29
CA GLY A 86 -6.14 2.95 -17.58
C GLY A 86 -4.79 3.70 -17.61
N ARG A 87 -4.27 4.18 -16.48
CA ARG A 87 -3.01 4.95 -16.40
C ARG A 87 -2.22 4.60 -15.15
N ASN A 88 -0.90 4.66 -15.25
CA ASN A 88 -0.02 4.51 -14.08
C ASN A 88 -0.19 5.68 -13.12
N THR A 89 -0.22 5.36 -11.82
CA THR A 89 -0.16 6.34 -10.73
C THR A 89 1.18 7.07 -10.76
N ARG A 90 1.15 8.39 -10.64
CA ARG A 90 2.37 9.19 -10.45
C ARG A 90 2.78 9.13 -8.99
N LEU A 91 3.96 8.62 -8.70
CA LEU A 91 4.49 8.58 -7.35
C LEU A 91 5.27 9.88 -7.04
N PRO A 92 5.38 10.30 -5.77
CA PRO A 92 6.13 11.50 -5.40
C PRO A 92 7.58 11.46 -5.92
N GLN A 93 8.18 10.27 -5.91
CA GLN A 93 9.52 10.02 -6.45
C GLN A 93 9.66 10.28 -7.97
N ASP A 94 8.59 10.13 -8.75
CA ASP A 94 8.61 10.42 -10.20
C ASP A 94 8.65 11.93 -10.47
N SER A 95 8.20 12.72 -9.50
CA SER A 95 8.17 14.19 -9.58
C SER A 95 9.46 14.82 -9.04
N LEU A 96 10.32 14.04 -8.37
CA LEU A 96 11.64 14.51 -7.92
C LEU A 96 12.57 14.63 -9.13
N ARG A 97 12.74 15.86 -9.65
CA ARG A 97 13.80 16.16 -10.62
C ARG A 97 15.16 15.85 -10.00
N LYS A 98 16.03 15.19 -10.78
CA LYS A 98 17.42 14.88 -10.38
C LYS A 98 18.25 16.15 -10.12
N ASP A 99 17.82 17.28 -10.68
CA ASP A 99 18.57 18.54 -10.72
C ASP A 99 18.26 19.51 -9.55
N PHE A 100 17.43 19.11 -8.57
CA PHE A 100 17.16 19.96 -7.41
C PHE A 100 18.38 19.98 -6.47
N VAL A 101 19.06 21.13 -6.43
CA VAL A 101 20.27 21.39 -5.62
C VAL A 101 19.92 21.67 -4.15
N GLU A 102 18.69 22.06 -3.83
CA GLU A 102 18.22 22.30 -2.46
C GLU A 102 16.88 21.58 -2.22
N LEU A 103 16.92 20.37 -1.65
CA LEU A 103 15.74 19.79 -0.99
C LEU A 103 15.66 20.35 0.42
N TYR A 104 14.45 20.74 0.84
CA TYR A 104 14.17 21.05 2.24
C TYR A 104 14.61 19.87 3.13
N PRO A 105 15.22 20.10 4.31
CA PRO A 105 15.82 19.05 5.13
C PRO A 105 14.88 17.86 5.43
N THR A 106 13.58 18.11 5.64
CA THR A 106 12.57 17.05 5.85
C THR A 106 12.29 16.24 4.57
N ALA A 107 12.32 16.87 3.39
CA ALA A 107 12.16 16.15 2.13
C ALA A 107 13.40 15.29 1.81
N TYR A 108 14.58 15.76 2.23
CA TYR A 108 15.82 15.00 2.11
C TYR A 108 15.83 13.77 3.05
N SER A 109 15.43 13.93 4.33
CA SER A 109 15.33 12.82 5.27
C SER A 109 14.31 11.78 4.80
N PHE A 110 13.15 12.22 4.31
CA PHE A 110 12.13 11.34 3.75
C PHE A 110 12.64 10.56 2.52
N LYS A 111 13.35 11.23 1.59
CA LYS A 111 13.99 10.55 0.44
C LYS A 111 14.99 9.49 0.88
N LEU A 112 15.80 9.78 1.90
CA LEU A 112 16.76 8.84 2.46
C LEU A 112 16.06 7.65 3.14
N MET A 113 14.97 7.92 3.86
CA MET A 113 14.12 6.91 4.47
C MET A 113 13.55 5.96 3.40
N LEU A 114 12.88 6.49 2.37
CA LEU A 114 12.36 5.69 1.26
C LEU A 114 13.46 4.85 0.59
N GLY A 115 14.66 5.41 0.42
CA GLY A 115 15.80 4.68 -0.11
C GLY A 115 16.25 3.51 0.78
N LYS A 116 16.27 3.70 2.11
CA LYS A 116 16.59 2.64 3.07
C LYS A 116 15.48 1.59 3.14
N ALA A 117 14.21 1.99 3.19
CA ALA A 117 13.05 1.11 3.16
C ALA A 117 13.09 0.19 1.94
N ARG A 118 13.35 0.76 0.76
CA ARG A 118 13.45 0.01 -0.50
C ARG A 118 14.59 -1.00 -0.49
N LYS A 119 15.77 -0.63 0.01
CA LYS A 119 16.91 -1.56 0.15
C LYS A 119 16.58 -2.71 1.10
N ASN A 120 15.92 -2.42 2.22
CA ASN A 120 15.48 -3.45 3.16
C ASN A 120 14.45 -4.38 2.52
N ALA A 121 13.48 -3.83 1.79
CA ALA A 121 12.45 -4.61 1.09
C ALA A 121 13.04 -5.52 0.01
N VAL A 122 14.04 -5.07 -0.75
CA VAL A 122 14.76 -5.90 -1.74
C VAL A 122 15.49 -7.04 -1.05
N ARG A 123 16.21 -6.75 0.05
CA ARG A 123 16.91 -7.79 0.83
C ARG A 123 15.93 -8.87 1.35
N CYS A 124 14.77 -8.46 1.88
CA CYS A 124 13.73 -9.38 2.33
C CYS A 124 13.02 -10.19 1.22
N MET A 125 13.30 -9.91 -0.06
CA MET A 125 12.85 -10.73 -1.19
C MET A 125 13.93 -11.70 -1.69
N GLU A 126 15.20 -11.48 -1.30
CA GLU A 126 16.35 -12.30 -1.67
C GLU A 126 16.66 -13.38 -0.64
N ASP A 127 16.27 -13.16 0.63
CA ASP A 127 16.27 -14.14 1.73
C ASP A 127 15.01 -15.04 1.71
#